data_AF-A0A968LG33-F1
#
_entry.id   AF-A0A968LG33-F1
#
_cell.length_a   1.000
_cell.length_b   1.000
_cell.length_c   1.000
_cell.angle_alpha   90.00
_cell.angle_beta   90.00
_cell.angle_gamma   90.00
#
_symmetry.space_group_name_H-M   'P 1'
#
loop_
_entity.id
_entity.type
_entity.pdbx_description
1 polymer ?
#
loop_
_entity_poly.entity_id
_entity_poly.type
_entity_poly.pdbx_seq_one_letter_code
_entity_poly.pdbx_strand_id
1 'polypeptide(L)'
;MAIDPSGRRGRDYRGRERDDLEEGESRYAKDPEVEDEALSLRMQEFRDWDDATIDNRENQQRDRDYYDGIQWTQEEVDDLNDRGQPVITKNRIAPKVNFILGEEMDSRVDPRAFPRTRHHDLESEAVTDALRYQAEADDFDAKRSEVAGDLFIEAARAAECSPVTPKAARSSSRTSPPTASTTTPTHGSRITRMRATPGSSPGCTATSSRRCIPTQQT
;
A
#
# COMPACT_ATOMS: atom_id res chain seq x y z
N MET A 1 3.52 -11.59 26.24
CA MET A 1 2.80 -11.18 27.47
C MET A 1 2.96 -9.68 27.69
N ALA A 2 2.04 -8.88 27.16
CA ALA A 2 1.92 -7.48 27.55
C ALA A 2 1.06 -7.44 28.81
N ILE A 3 1.72 -7.45 29.97
CA ILE A 3 1.07 -7.34 31.28
C ILE A 3 0.59 -5.89 31.42
N ASP A 4 -0.71 -5.71 31.65
CA ASP A 4 -1.25 -4.44 32.12
C ASP A 4 -0.52 -4.02 33.41
N PRO A 5 0.13 -2.84 33.47
CA PRO A 5 0.81 -2.36 34.67
C PRO A 5 -0.11 -2.17 35.89
N SER A 6 -1.44 -2.19 35.71
CA SER A 6 -2.43 -2.08 36.79
C SER A 6 -2.54 -3.34 37.67
N GLY A 7 -2.02 -4.49 37.22
CA GLY A 7 -2.04 -5.74 37.99
C GLY A 7 -3.45 -6.35 38.21
N ARG A 8 -4.51 -5.80 37.60
CA ARG A 8 -5.86 -6.39 37.64
C ARG A 8 -6.00 -7.40 36.49
N ARG A 9 -5.93 -8.69 36.82
CA ARG A 9 -6.02 -9.80 35.85
C ARG A 9 -7.41 -9.81 35.17
N GLY A 10 -7.44 -10.07 33.86
CA GLY A 10 -8.66 -10.47 33.14
C GLY A 10 -9.51 -9.37 32.48
N ARG A 11 -9.04 -8.12 32.35
CA ARG A 11 -9.74 -7.08 31.56
C ARG A 11 -8.88 -6.45 30.48
N ASP A 12 -9.44 -6.18 29.30
CA ASP A 12 -8.80 -5.46 28.21
C ASP A 12 -8.54 -3.99 28.60
N TYR A 13 -7.78 -3.26 27.79
CA TYR A 13 -7.43 -1.86 28.09
C TYR A 13 -8.64 -0.90 27.98
N ARG A 14 -9.80 -1.35 27.50
CA ARG A 14 -11.07 -0.61 27.52
C ARG A 14 -11.98 -1.05 28.69
N GLY A 15 -11.51 -1.93 29.57
CA GLY A 15 -12.26 -2.43 30.71
C GLY A 15 -13.29 -3.51 30.39
N ARG A 16 -13.29 -4.10 29.19
CA ARG A 16 -14.05 -5.34 28.92
C ARG A 16 -13.34 -6.52 29.54
N GLU A 17 -14.08 -7.54 29.97
CA GLU A 17 -13.48 -8.81 30.34
C GLU A 17 -12.70 -9.37 29.15
N ARG A 18 -11.45 -9.77 29.39
CA ARG A 18 -10.68 -10.52 28.41
C ARG A 18 -11.26 -11.92 28.39
N ASP A 19 -11.64 -12.37 27.21
CA ASP A 19 -11.97 -13.78 26.95
C ASP A 19 -10.66 -14.59 26.92
N ASP A 20 -9.94 -14.63 28.05
CA ASP A 20 -8.74 -15.43 28.27
C ASP A 20 -9.18 -16.91 28.33
N LEU A 21 -9.28 -17.55 27.17
CA LEU A 21 -9.60 -18.98 27.07
C LEU A 21 -8.54 -19.82 27.79
N GLU A 22 -8.97 -20.82 28.55
CA GLU A 22 -8.02 -21.82 29.08
C GLU A 22 -7.42 -22.67 27.93
N GLU A 23 -6.21 -23.21 28.14
CA GLU A 23 -5.56 -24.09 27.15
C GLU A 23 -6.48 -25.28 26.81
N GLY A 24 -7.05 -25.29 25.60
CA GLY A 24 -7.96 -26.33 25.12
C GLY A 24 -9.45 -25.94 25.07
N GLU A 25 -9.81 -24.73 25.48
CA GLU A 25 -11.15 -24.18 25.25
C GLU A 25 -11.28 -23.58 23.85
N SER A 26 -12.30 -24.02 23.10
CA SER A 26 -12.70 -23.40 21.83
C SER A 26 -13.73 -22.31 22.10
N ARG A 27 -13.55 -21.11 21.52
CA ARG A 27 -14.57 -20.03 21.51
C ARG A 27 -15.89 -20.47 20.90
N TYR A 28 -15.84 -21.45 20.00
CA TYR A 28 -16.99 -21.97 19.31
C TYR A 28 -17.62 -23.11 20.11
N ALA A 29 -18.96 -23.06 20.22
CA ALA A 29 -19.74 -24.16 20.76
C ALA A 29 -19.51 -25.44 19.94
N LYS A 30 -19.72 -26.60 20.58
CA LYS A 30 -19.45 -27.93 20.02
C LYS A 30 -19.83 -28.04 18.54
N ASP A 31 -18.86 -28.44 17.74
CA ASP A 31 -18.99 -28.48 16.28
C ASP A 31 -20.17 -29.35 15.84
N PRO A 32 -20.96 -28.89 14.85
CA PRO A 32 -21.89 -29.79 14.18
C PRO A 32 -21.10 -30.89 13.48
N GLU A 33 -21.60 -32.12 13.54
CA GLU A 33 -21.09 -33.21 12.71
C GLU A 33 -21.46 -32.89 11.26
N VAL A 34 -20.49 -32.41 10.48
CA VAL A 34 -20.66 -32.05 9.06
C VAL A 34 -20.14 -33.18 8.19
N GLU A 35 -21.00 -33.72 7.34
CA GLU A 35 -20.65 -34.81 6.40
C GLU A 35 -19.84 -34.32 5.18
N ASP A 36 -19.91 -33.02 4.87
CA ASP A 36 -19.19 -32.40 3.75
C ASP A 36 -17.75 -32.02 4.14
N GLU A 37 -16.77 -32.75 3.57
CA GLU A 37 -15.34 -32.51 3.77
C GLU A 37 -14.88 -31.13 3.31
N ALA A 38 -15.47 -30.57 2.25
CA ALA A 38 -15.09 -29.25 1.78
C ALA A 38 -15.53 -28.17 2.77
N LEU A 39 -16.72 -28.32 3.35
CA LEU A 39 -17.24 -27.41 4.36
C LEU A 39 -16.44 -27.51 5.66
N SER A 40 -16.09 -28.72 6.11
CA SER A 40 -15.30 -28.90 7.32
C SER A 40 -13.91 -28.26 7.22
N LEU A 41 -13.26 -28.35 6.05
CA LEU A 41 -11.99 -27.66 5.78
C LEU A 41 -12.13 -26.14 5.88
N ARG A 42 -13.18 -25.54 5.29
CA ARG A 42 -13.37 -24.08 5.35
C ARG A 42 -13.69 -23.58 6.76
N MET A 43 -14.40 -24.38 7.55
CA MET A 43 -14.65 -24.06 8.96
C MET A 43 -13.34 -24.07 9.75
N GLN A 44 -12.44 -25.03 9.49
CA GLN A 44 -11.10 -25.05 10.09
C GLN A 44 -10.28 -23.82 9.65
N GLU A 45 -10.17 -23.54 8.35
CA GLU A 45 -9.45 -22.37 7.83
C GLU A 45 -9.92 -21.05 8.48
N PHE A 46 -11.23 -20.91 8.68
CA PHE A 46 -11.80 -19.72 9.32
C PHE A 46 -11.44 -19.62 10.81
N ARG A 47 -11.50 -20.74 11.55
CA ARG A 47 -11.15 -20.76 12.97
C ARG A 47 -9.67 -20.49 13.19
N ASP A 48 -8.81 -21.11 12.40
CA ASP A 48 -7.36 -20.88 12.43
C ASP A 48 -7.06 -19.39 12.19
N TRP A 49 -7.75 -18.76 11.24
CA TRP A 49 -7.63 -17.32 10.99
C TRP A 49 -8.14 -16.48 12.16
N ASP A 50 -9.28 -16.82 12.75
CA ASP A 50 -9.88 -16.05 13.84
C ASP A 50 -8.99 -16.10 15.09
N ASP A 51 -8.57 -17.30 15.49
CA ASP A 51 -7.67 -17.51 16.61
C ASP A 51 -6.31 -16.83 16.40
N ALA A 52 -5.77 -16.84 15.17
CA ALA A 52 -4.51 -16.16 14.86
C ALA A 52 -4.61 -14.62 14.82
N THR A 53 -5.82 -14.05 14.67
CA THR A 53 -5.99 -12.60 14.42
C THR A 53 -6.59 -11.83 15.59
N ILE A 54 -7.35 -12.45 16.48
CA ILE A 54 -8.04 -11.77 17.59
C ILE A 54 -7.07 -10.96 18.46
N ASP A 55 -6.05 -11.61 19.03
CA ASP A 55 -5.09 -10.95 19.92
C ASP A 55 -4.36 -9.80 19.21
N ASN A 56 -4.04 -10.02 17.93
CA ASN A 56 -3.38 -9.00 17.12
C ASN A 56 -4.28 -7.78 16.92
N ARG A 57 -5.57 -7.96 16.59
CA ARG A 57 -6.51 -6.84 16.43
C ARG A 57 -6.68 -6.03 17.72
N GLU A 58 -6.77 -6.71 18.86
CA GLU A 58 -6.89 -6.04 20.15
C GLU A 58 -5.65 -5.21 20.50
N ASN A 59 -4.46 -5.79 20.28
CA ASN A 59 -3.20 -5.09 20.49
C ASN A 59 -3.04 -3.91 19.52
N GLN A 60 -3.37 -4.07 18.24
CA GLN A 60 -3.31 -3.00 17.24
C GLN A 60 -4.24 -1.84 17.59
N GLN A 61 -5.46 -2.14 18.01
CA GLN A 61 -6.41 -1.13 18.45
C GLN A 61 -5.89 -0.36 19.67
N ARG A 62 -5.32 -1.07 20.65
CA ARG A 62 -4.65 -0.46 21.80
C ARG A 62 -3.56 0.49 21.35
N ASP A 63 -2.64 0.00 20.53
CA ASP A 63 -1.43 0.73 20.21
C ASP A 63 -1.73 1.99 19.37
N ARG A 64 -2.79 1.96 18.55
CA ARG A 64 -3.38 3.15 17.90
C ARG A 64 -3.91 4.16 18.91
N ASP A 65 -4.71 3.72 19.87
CA ASP A 65 -5.25 4.58 20.92
C ASP A 65 -4.11 5.27 21.71
N TYR A 66 -3.00 4.56 21.99
CA TYR A 66 -1.80 5.14 22.63
C TYR A 66 -1.12 6.22 21.78
N TYR A 67 -1.06 6.01 20.46
CA TYR A 67 -0.52 6.99 19.52
C TYR A 67 -1.40 8.25 19.46
N ASP A 68 -2.72 8.09 19.44
CA ASP A 68 -3.69 9.19 19.39
C ASP A 68 -3.83 9.95 20.73
N GLY A 69 -3.28 9.40 21.81
CA GLY A 69 -3.25 10.02 23.14
C GLY A 69 -4.38 9.56 24.08
N ILE A 70 -5.13 8.53 23.68
CA ILE A 70 -6.09 7.81 24.51
C ILE A 70 -5.32 6.73 25.26
N GLN A 71 -4.65 7.13 26.34
CA GLN A 71 -3.71 6.26 27.08
C GLN A 71 -4.29 5.73 28.40
N TRP A 72 -5.42 6.29 28.84
CA TRP A 72 -6.06 5.92 30.10
C TRP A 72 -7.15 4.89 29.84
N THR A 73 -7.20 3.89 30.71
CA THR A 73 -8.35 2.99 30.78
C THR A 73 -9.55 3.74 31.37
N GLN A 74 -10.77 3.30 31.06
CA GLN A 74 -11.98 3.94 31.60
C GLN A 74 -12.00 3.89 33.15
N GLU A 75 -11.51 2.81 33.74
CA GLU A 75 -11.42 2.65 35.20
C GLU A 75 -10.47 3.66 35.84
N GLU A 76 -9.32 3.94 35.20
CA GLU A 76 -8.39 4.96 35.69
C GLU A 76 -8.97 6.36 35.58
N VAL A 77 -9.74 6.62 34.52
CA VAL A 77 -10.48 7.88 34.35
C VAL A 77 -11.48 8.05 35.48
N ASP A 78 -12.25 7.02 35.80
CA ASP A 78 -13.23 7.04 36.88
C ASP A 78 -12.54 7.20 38.26
N ASP A 79 -11.47 6.46 38.53
CA ASP A 79 -10.65 6.57 39.75
C ASP A 79 -10.06 7.98 39.93
N LEU A 80 -9.65 8.65 38.84
CA LEU A 80 -9.15 10.04 38.86
C LEU A 80 -10.27 11.04 39.12
N ASN A 81 -11.43 10.85 38.49
CA ASN A 81 -12.61 11.68 38.69
C ASN A 81 -13.12 11.59 40.13
N ASP A 82 -13.15 10.40 40.72
CA ASP A 82 -13.53 10.16 42.12
C ASP A 82 -12.59 10.88 43.10
N ARG A 83 -11.29 10.98 42.76
CA ARG A 83 -10.29 11.74 43.51
C ARG A 83 -10.37 13.26 43.28
N GLY A 84 -11.20 13.72 42.35
CA GLY A 84 -11.26 15.12 41.92
C GLY A 84 -10.01 15.58 41.18
N GLN A 85 -9.26 14.66 40.56
CA GLN A 85 -8.05 14.97 39.78
C GLN A 85 -8.38 15.03 38.28
N PRO A 86 -7.89 16.03 37.54
CA PRO A 86 -8.09 16.08 36.09
C PRO A 86 -7.26 15.01 35.38
N VAL A 87 -7.84 14.37 34.36
CA VAL A 87 -7.14 13.44 33.47
C VAL A 87 -6.27 14.24 32.50
N ILE A 88 -4.94 14.16 32.68
CA ILE A 88 -3.97 14.87 31.84
C ILE A 88 -3.05 13.85 31.18
N THR A 89 -3.08 13.79 29.84
CA THR A 89 -2.16 12.96 29.06
C THR A 89 -1.05 13.79 28.46
N LYS A 90 0.21 13.46 28.78
CA LYS A 90 1.39 14.01 28.10
C LYS A 90 1.93 13.00 27.10
N ASN A 91 1.41 13.02 25.86
CA ASN A 91 1.81 12.08 24.82
C ASN A 91 3.30 12.27 24.44
N ARG A 92 4.15 11.31 24.82
CA ARG A 92 5.57 11.22 24.43
C ARG A 92 5.81 10.19 23.33
N ILE A 93 4.79 9.42 22.96
CA ILE A 93 4.87 8.29 22.04
C ILE A 93 4.81 8.82 20.61
N ALA A 94 3.78 9.59 20.27
CA ALA A 94 3.61 10.11 18.92
C ALA A 94 4.82 10.91 18.40
N PRO A 95 5.44 11.83 19.17
CA PRO A 95 6.63 12.54 18.71
C PRO A 95 7.83 11.61 18.44
N LYS A 96 7.98 10.52 19.20
CA LYS A 96 9.07 9.55 19.00
C LYS A 96 8.83 8.67 17.78
N VAL A 97 7.60 8.21 17.58
CA VAL A 97 7.22 7.44 16.38
C VAL A 97 7.44 8.30 15.13
N ASN A 98 7.02 9.57 15.16
CA ASN A 98 7.24 10.50 14.05
C ASN A 98 8.72 10.78 13.77
N PHE A 99 9.56 10.81 14.81
CA PHE A 99 11.01 10.92 14.64
C PHE A 99 11.59 9.70 13.91
N ILE A 100 11.21 8.49 14.30
CA ILE A 100 11.66 7.25 13.66
C ILE A 100 11.15 7.17 12.21
N LEU A 101 9.92 7.63 11.96
CA LEU A 101 9.40 7.76 10.60
C LEU A 101 10.25 8.71 9.77
N GLY A 102 10.64 9.87 10.31
CA GLY A 102 11.57 10.79 9.63
C GLY A 102 12.91 10.14 9.27
N GLU A 103 13.48 9.38 10.21
CA GLU A 103 14.73 8.63 9.99
C GLU A 103 14.59 7.54 8.92
N GLU A 104 13.43 6.85 8.89
CA GLU A 104 13.11 5.89 7.84
C GLU A 104 13.12 6.55 6.46
N MET A 105 12.57 7.76 6.35
CA MET A 105 12.55 8.50 5.08
C MET A 105 13.95 8.91 4.62
N ASP A 106 14.83 9.28 5.55
CA ASP A 106 16.20 9.71 5.24
C ASP A 106 17.12 8.52 4.90
N SER A 107 16.90 7.37 5.54
CA SER A 107 17.70 6.15 5.36
C SER A 107 17.25 5.25 4.19
N ARG A 108 16.51 5.80 3.22
CA ARG A 108 16.05 5.04 2.04
C ARG A 108 17.20 4.69 1.12
N VAL A 109 17.21 3.43 0.68
CA VAL A 109 18.23 2.87 -0.20
C VAL A 109 17.53 2.05 -1.27
N ASP A 110 17.89 2.31 -2.53
CA ASP A 110 17.41 1.53 -3.67
C ASP A 110 17.87 0.07 -3.60
N PRO A 111 17.02 -0.88 -4.02
CA PRO A 111 17.43 -2.28 -4.12
C PRO A 111 18.57 -2.44 -5.13
N ARG A 112 19.64 -3.12 -4.72
CA ARG A 112 20.80 -3.42 -5.56
C ARG A 112 21.09 -4.91 -5.53
N ALA A 113 21.22 -5.51 -6.71
CA ALA A 113 21.76 -6.85 -6.82
C ALA A 113 23.28 -6.80 -6.74
N PHE A 114 23.86 -7.70 -5.96
CA PHE A 114 25.31 -7.88 -5.88
C PHE A 114 25.72 -9.17 -6.60
N PRO A 115 26.83 -9.15 -7.37
CA PRO A 115 27.30 -10.33 -8.07
C PRO A 115 27.90 -11.34 -7.08
N ARG A 116 27.60 -12.62 -7.27
CA ARG A 116 28.19 -13.72 -6.46
C ARG A 116 29.62 -14.06 -6.90
N THR A 117 29.93 -13.86 -8.18
CA THR A 117 31.24 -14.11 -8.81
C THR A 117 31.53 -12.95 -9.77
N ARG A 118 32.81 -12.61 -9.98
CA ARG A 118 33.25 -11.54 -10.91
C ARG A 118 32.74 -11.67 -12.36
N HIS A 119 32.31 -12.86 -12.77
CA HIS A 119 31.77 -13.08 -14.11
C HIS A 119 30.33 -12.59 -14.28
N HIS A 120 29.61 -12.35 -13.17
CA HIS A 120 28.20 -11.96 -13.16
C HIS A 120 28.00 -10.45 -12.92
N ASP A 121 29.05 -9.63 -13.06
CA ASP A 121 28.97 -8.18 -12.80
C ASP A 121 27.92 -7.52 -13.72
N LEU A 122 27.96 -7.82 -15.03
CA LEU A 122 27.01 -7.29 -16.02
C LEU A 122 25.57 -7.77 -15.77
N GLU A 123 25.39 -9.02 -15.37
CA GLU A 123 24.08 -9.59 -15.06
C GLU A 123 23.49 -8.90 -13.81
N SER A 124 24.33 -8.61 -12.83
CA SER A 124 23.95 -7.92 -11.59
C SER A 124 23.50 -6.47 -11.85
N GLU A 125 24.16 -5.78 -12.78
CA GLU A 125 23.74 -4.44 -13.22
C GLU A 125 22.37 -4.49 -13.90
N ALA A 126 22.16 -5.42 -14.83
CA ALA A 126 20.87 -5.58 -15.50
C ALA A 126 19.72 -5.92 -14.52
N VAL A 127 19.97 -6.77 -13.52
CA VAL A 127 18.97 -7.07 -12.47
C VAL A 127 18.70 -5.86 -11.58
N THR A 128 19.72 -5.06 -11.26
CA THR A 128 19.54 -3.83 -10.46
C THR A 128 18.64 -2.83 -11.20
N ASP A 129 18.85 -2.66 -12.50
CA ASP A 129 18.00 -1.79 -13.32
C ASP A 129 16.55 -2.30 -13.38
N ALA A 130 16.35 -3.62 -13.49
CA ALA A 130 15.02 -4.22 -13.45
C ALA A 130 14.31 -4.01 -12.09
N LEU A 131 15.04 -4.14 -10.97
CA LEU A 131 14.50 -3.91 -9.63
C LEU A 131 14.11 -2.45 -9.42
N ARG A 132 14.92 -1.50 -9.89
CA ARG A 132 14.61 -0.06 -9.83
C ARG A 132 13.37 0.29 -10.65
N TYR A 133 13.28 -0.24 -11.87
CA TYR A 133 12.09 -0.07 -12.71
C TYR A 133 10.83 -0.54 -12.00
N GLN A 134 10.88 -1.72 -11.37
CA GLN A 134 9.72 -2.24 -10.66
C GLN A 134 9.39 -1.40 -9.41
N ALA A 135 10.39 -0.97 -8.65
CA ALA A 135 10.20 -0.12 -7.48
C ALA A 135 9.54 1.23 -7.83
N GLU A 136 9.93 1.85 -8.94
CA GLU A 136 9.30 3.06 -9.47
C GLU A 136 7.85 2.78 -9.91
N ALA A 137 7.63 1.68 -10.64
CA ALA A 137 6.31 1.31 -11.13
C ALA A 137 5.31 1.01 -9.99
N ASP A 138 5.79 0.50 -8.87
CA ASP A 138 5.00 0.18 -7.69
C ASP A 138 4.86 1.34 -6.69
N ASP A 139 5.48 2.50 -6.93
CA ASP A 139 5.59 3.61 -5.97
C ASP A 139 6.09 3.12 -4.59
N PHE A 140 7.23 2.41 -4.63
CA PHE A 140 7.75 1.66 -3.50
C PHE A 140 8.02 2.54 -2.27
N ASP A 141 8.49 3.77 -2.48
CA ASP A 141 8.78 4.71 -1.39
C ASP A 141 7.51 5.14 -0.64
N ALA A 142 6.41 5.39 -1.34
CA ALA A 142 5.13 5.72 -0.72
C ALA A 142 4.59 4.53 0.07
N LYS A 143 4.57 3.34 -0.54
CA LYS A 143 4.15 2.09 0.13
C LYS A 143 4.98 1.79 1.37
N ARG A 144 6.30 1.96 1.28
CA ARG A 144 7.22 1.75 2.40
C ARG A 144 6.94 2.71 3.55
N SER A 145 6.64 3.97 3.26
CA SER A 145 6.24 4.97 4.27
C SER A 145 4.98 4.55 5.03
N GLU A 146 3.96 4.10 4.29
CA GLU A 146 2.70 3.64 4.84
C GLU A 146 2.89 2.40 5.72
N VAL A 147 3.63 1.41 5.21
CA VAL A 147 3.99 0.19 5.97
C VAL A 147 4.78 0.53 7.23
N ALA A 148 5.75 1.44 7.15
CA ALA A 148 6.56 1.84 8.30
C ALA A 148 5.71 2.52 9.39
N GLY A 149 4.79 3.40 9.01
CA GLY A 149 3.85 4.05 9.93
C GLY A 149 3.07 3.03 10.76
N ASP A 150 2.48 2.06 10.07
CA ASP A 150 1.68 1.04 10.72
C ASP A 150 2.56 0.03 11.45
N LEU A 151 3.74 -0.31 10.94
CA LEU A 151 4.69 -1.19 11.64
C LEU A 151 5.14 -0.60 12.98
N PHE A 152 5.43 0.70 13.05
CA PHE A 152 5.87 1.33 14.30
C PHE A 152 4.75 1.54 15.31
N ILE A 153 3.50 1.58 14.87
CA ILE A 153 2.33 1.77 15.74
C ILE A 153 1.72 0.42 16.12
N GLU A 154 1.34 -0.38 15.13
CA GLU A 154 0.58 -1.64 15.23
C GLU A 154 1.47 -2.90 15.26
N ALA A 155 2.79 -2.73 15.22
CA ALA A 155 3.82 -3.79 15.22
C ALA A 155 3.84 -4.72 13.98
N ALA A 156 2.85 -4.69 13.10
CA ALA A 156 2.80 -5.55 11.92
C ALA A 156 2.08 -4.88 10.74
N ARG A 157 2.77 -4.80 9.60
CA ARG A 157 2.17 -4.55 8.28
C ARG A 157 3.03 -5.16 7.18
N ALA A 158 2.42 -5.46 6.05
CA ALA A 158 3.09 -5.93 4.84
C ALA A 158 2.62 -5.12 3.62
N ALA A 159 3.49 -4.99 2.64
CA ALA A 159 3.13 -4.52 1.30
C ALA A 159 3.46 -5.59 0.28
N GLU A 160 2.59 -5.71 -0.72
CA GLU A 160 2.83 -6.53 -1.90
C GLU A 160 3.30 -5.65 -3.05
N CYS A 161 4.32 -6.13 -3.76
CA CYS A 161 4.81 -5.52 -4.99
C CYS A 161 4.55 -6.51 -6.12
N SER A 162 3.66 -6.13 -7.04
CA SER A 162 3.22 -7.02 -8.12
C SER A 162 3.82 -6.53 -9.43
N PRO A 163 4.45 -7.40 -10.23
CA PRO A 163 5.05 -6.99 -11.49
C PRO A 163 3.98 -6.38 -12.38
N VAL A 164 4.26 -5.19 -12.93
CA VAL A 164 3.36 -4.57 -13.90
C VAL A 164 3.32 -5.47 -15.12
N THR A 165 2.21 -6.20 -15.28
CA THR A 165 1.98 -6.93 -16.52
C THR A 165 1.79 -5.90 -17.62
N PRO A 166 2.58 -5.93 -18.71
CA PRO A 166 2.34 -5.05 -19.82
C PRO A 166 0.92 -5.35 -20.31
N LYS A 167 0.05 -4.34 -20.22
CA LYS A 167 -1.35 -4.42 -20.67
C LYS A 167 -1.33 -5.07 -22.04
N ALA A 168 -1.90 -6.27 -22.15
CA ALA A 168 -1.92 -7.03 -23.40
C ALA A 168 -2.35 -6.08 -24.51
N ALA A 169 -1.45 -5.86 -25.48
CA ALA A 169 -1.73 -5.01 -26.61
C ALA A 169 -3.05 -5.53 -27.21
N ARG A 170 -4.13 -4.76 -27.10
CA ARG A 170 -5.40 -5.12 -27.73
C ARG A 170 -5.03 -5.34 -29.19
N SER A 171 -5.08 -6.59 -29.63
CA SER A 171 -4.93 -6.91 -31.04
C SER A 171 -6.11 -6.22 -31.71
N SER A 172 -5.85 -5.07 -32.31
CA SER A 172 -6.78 -4.47 -33.24
C SER A 172 -6.89 -5.50 -34.36
N SER A 173 -7.92 -6.35 -34.30
CA SER A 173 -8.34 -7.16 -35.42
C SER A 173 -8.64 -6.16 -36.53
N ARG A 174 -7.67 -5.98 -37.43
CA ARG A 174 -7.94 -5.39 -38.73
C ARG A 174 -8.90 -6.36 -39.38
N THR A 175 -10.20 -6.04 -39.30
CA THR A 175 -11.17 -6.62 -40.21
C THR A 175 -10.67 -6.27 -41.60
N SER A 176 -10.14 -7.27 -42.31
CA SER A 176 -9.75 -7.12 -43.71
C SER A 176 -10.94 -6.51 -44.45
N PRO A 177 -10.76 -5.45 -45.25
CA PRO A 177 -11.85 -4.95 -46.06
C PRO A 177 -12.34 -6.08 -46.98
N PRO A 178 -13.65 -6.23 -47.18
CA PRO A 178 -14.16 -7.29 -48.04
C PRO A 178 -13.54 -7.13 -49.44
N THR A 179 -13.01 -8.24 -49.95
CA THR A 179 -12.48 -8.37 -51.31
C THR A 179 -13.49 -7.80 -52.31
N ALA A 180 -13.18 -6.65 -52.89
CA ALA A 180 -13.95 -6.08 -53.98
C ALA A 180 -13.82 -7.03 -55.19
N SER A 181 -14.96 -7.56 -55.62
CA SER A 181 -15.08 -8.37 -56.82
C SER A 181 -14.69 -7.57 -58.06
N THR A 182 -13.90 -8.20 -58.92
CA THR A 182 -13.52 -7.76 -60.25
C THR A 182 -14.72 -7.23 -61.02
N THR A 183 -14.72 -5.92 -61.31
CA THR A 183 -15.53 -5.37 -62.40
C THR A 183 -14.58 -4.56 -63.29
N THR A 184 -14.40 -5.04 -64.51
CA THR A 184 -13.61 -4.43 -65.58
C THR A 184 -14.17 -3.05 -65.97
N PRO A 185 -13.36 -1.98 -66.00
CA PRO A 185 -13.77 -0.73 -66.63
C PRO A 185 -13.43 -0.74 -68.12
N THR A 186 -14.47 -0.73 -68.93
CA THR A 186 -14.44 -0.50 -70.38
C THR A 186 -13.88 0.90 -70.69
N HIS A 187 -13.04 0.94 -71.72
CA HIS A 187 -12.34 2.08 -72.32
C HIS A 187 -13.21 3.35 -72.50
N GLY A 188 -12.71 4.50 -72.04
CA GLY A 188 -13.37 5.80 -72.26
C GLY A 188 -12.54 6.99 -71.77
N SER A 189 -11.78 7.58 -72.68
CA SER A 189 -10.92 8.76 -72.55
C SER A 189 -11.55 10.00 -71.89
N ARG A 190 -10.79 10.72 -71.04
CA ARG A 190 -10.55 12.17 -71.21
C ARG A 190 -9.47 12.73 -70.28
N ILE A 191 -8.53 13.41 -70.91
CA ILE A 191 -7.47 14.26 -70.38
C ILE A 191 -8.08 15.53 -69.81
N THR A 192 -7.71 15.96 -68.60
CA THR A 192 -7.56 17.40 -68.27
C THR A 192 -6.57 17.61 -67.12
N ARG A 193 -5.50 18.37 -67.39
CA ARG A 193 -4.54 18.95 -66.42
C ARG A 193 -5.18 20.12 -65.69
N MET A 194 -4.89 20.34 -64.40
CA MET A 194 -4.68 21.66 -63.76
C MET A 194 -4.00 21.46 -62.39
N ARG A 195 -2.71 21.81 -62.24
CA ARG A 195 -2.13 23.08 -61.73
C ARG A 195 -2.09 23.18 -60.19
N ALA A 196 -0.87 23.17 -59.66
CA ALA A 196 -0.50 23.46 -58.28
C ALA A 196 -0.58 24.97 -57.99
N THR A 197 -0.93 25.32 -56.75
CA THR A 197 -0.65 26.63 -56.14
C THR A 197 -0.20 26.42 -54.69
N PRO A 198 0.88 27.07 -54.23
CA PRO A 198 1.24 27.13 -52.82
C PRO A 198 0.87 28.51 -52.23
N GLY A 199 0.31 28.54 -51.03
CA GLY A 199 0.15 29.75 -50.20
C GLY A 199 0.32 29.34 -48.74
N SER A 200 1.43 29.72 -48.11
CA SER A 200 1.57 30.91 -47.26
C SER A 200 1.07 30.70 -45.82
N SER A 201 2.03 30.42 -44.94
CA SER A 201 2.09 30.68 -43.47
C SER A 201 1.54 32.06 -43.06
N PRO A 202 1.24 32.39 -41.77
CA PRO A 202 2.10 32.09 -40.61
C PRO A 202 1.48 31.96 -39.19
N GLY A 203 2.31 31.49 -38.24
CA GLY A 203 2.48 32.14 -36.93
C GLY A 203 1.64 31.64 -35.76
N CYS A 204 2.25 30.87 -34.85
CA CYS A 204 1.82 30.83 -33.45
C CYS A 204 3.07 30.82 -32.55
N THR A 205 3.27 31.94 -31.85
CA THR A 205 4.41 32.23 -30.97
C THR A 205 4.22 31.58 -29.60
N ALA A 206 5.29 30.98 -29.09
CA ALA A 206 5.39 30.44 -27.76
C ALA A 206 5.36 31.54 -26.69
N THR A 207 4.48 31.41 -25.70
CA THR A 207 4.48 32.24 -24.48
C THR A 207 5.19 31.47 -23.38
N SER A 208 6.45 31.81 -23.09
CA SER A 208 7.11 31.45 -21.84
C SER A 208 7.22 32.70 -20.98
N SER A 209 6.65 32.66 -19.77
CA SER A 209 6.86 33.69 -18.77
C SER A 209 7.21 33.02 -17.44
N ARG A 210 8.52 32.86 -17.20
CA ARG A 210 9.06 32.65 -15.86
C ARG A 210 9.55 34.01 -15.37
N ARG A 211 8.95 34.54 -14.31
CA ARG A 211 9.44 35.73 -13.60
C ARG A 211 10.54 35.31 -12.64
N CYS A 212 11.74 35.84 -12.83
CA CYS A 212 12.82 35.85 -11.84
C CYS A 212 12.54 36.92 -10.77
N ILE A 213 12.76 36.58 -9.50
CA ILE A 213 12.76 37.51 -8.37
C ILE A 213 14.24 37.76 -8.00
N PRO A 214 14.70 39.01 -7.87
CA PRO A 214 16.06 39.31 -7.45
C PRO A 214 16.20 39.30 -5.92
N THR A 215 17.19 38.56 -5.43
CA THR A 215 17.65 38.52 -4.04
C THR A 215 18.43 39.79 -3.72
N GLN A 216 18.03 40.55 -2.69
CA GLN A 216 18.84 41.65 -2.16
C GLN A 216 19.88 41.09 -1.19
N GLN A 217 21.13 41.51 -1.37
CA GLN A 217 22.25 41.22 -0.49
C GLN A 217 22.24 42.19 0.70
N THR A 218 22.47 41.64 1.90
CA THR A 218 23.02 42.34 3.07
C THR A 218 24.33 41.68 3.43
#